data_AF-A0A955KVN8-F1
#
_entry.id   AF-A0A955KVN8-F1
#
_cell.length_a   1.000
_cell.length_b   1.000
_cell.length_c   1.000
_cell.angle_alpha   90.00
_cell.angle_beta   90.00
_cell.angle_gamma   90.00
#
_symmetry.space_group_name_H-M   'P 1'
#
loop_
_entity.id
_entity.type
_entity.pdbx_description
1 polymer ?
#
loop_
_entity_poly.entity_id
_entity_poly.type
_entity_poly.pdbx_seq_one_letter_code
_entity_poly.pdbx_strand_id
1 'polypeptide(L)'
;KTLEKIVKKGFQLGADIVKIATFAQKTEDNMTLLNLLKSNKPLAVMCMGEKGKVSRIAGQMLGSQLTFVAAGNQNKTAPGQLTLKEYQTIESIIKS
;
A
#
# COMPACT_ATOMS: atom_id res chain seq x y z
N LYS A 1 2.73 -9.47 -14.37
CA LYS A 1 2.08 -10.73 -14.83
C LYS A 1 1.24 -11.44 -13.76
N THR A 2 1.74 -11.80 -12.57
CA THR A 2 0.92 -12.52 -11.55
C THR A 2 -0.05 -11.62 -10.79
N LEU A 3 0.40 -10.48 -10.28
CA LEU A 3 -0.46 -9.58 -9.49
C LEU A 3 -1.60 -8.96 -10.33
N GLU A 4 -1.33 -8.60 -11.59
CA GLU A 4 -2.37 -8.08 -12.51
C GLU A 4 -3.49 -9.08 -12.77
N LYS A 5 -3.17 -10.39 -12.81
CA LYS A 5 -4.19 -11.45 -12.94
C LYS A 5 -5.06 -11.52 -11.70
N ILE A 6 -4.48 -11.38 -10.50
CA ILE A 6 -5.22 -11.33 -9.24
C ILE A 6 -6.13 -10.10 -9.22
N VAL A 7 -5.61 -8.94 -9.62
CA VAL A 7 -6.39 -7.70 -9.76
C VAL A 7 -7.57 -7.90 -10.71
N LYS A 8 -7.33 -8.46 -11.91
CA LYS A 8 -8.39 -8.74 -12.88
C LYS A 8 -9.45 -9.67 -12.30
N LYS A 9 -9.04 -10.75 -11.63
CA LYS A 9 -9.96 -11.69 -10.99
C LYS A 9 -10.81 -11.03 -9.90
N GLY A 10 -10.22 -10.15 -9.08
CA GLY A 10 -10.96 -9.41 -8.05
C GLY A 10 -12.12 -8.60 -8.64
N PHE A 11 -11.86 -7.85 -9.72
CA PHE A 11 -12.92 -7.11 -10.41
C PHE A 11 -13.94 -8.00 -11.12
N GLN A 12 -13.53 -9.14 -11.69
CA GLN A 12 -14.45 -10.11 -12.27
C GLN A 12 -15.40 -10.73 -11.23
N LEU A 13 -15.02 -10.75 -9.97
CA LEU A 13 -15.85 -11.19 -8.84
C LEU A 13 -16.74 -10.07 -8.28
N GLY A 14 -16.73 -8.88 -8.89
CA GLY A 14 -17.59 -7.76 -8.50
C GLY A 14 -17.04 -6.85 -7.40
N ALA A 15 -15.74 -6.87 -7.13
CA ALA A 15 -15.15 -5.95 -6.15
C ALA A 15 -15.14 -4.49 -6.64
N ASP A 16 -15.64 -3.55 -5.83
CA ASP A 16 -15.53 -2.11 -6.11
C ASP A 16 -14.10 -1.60 -5.97
N ILE A 17 -13.37 -2.12 -4.97
CA ILE A 17 -11.96 -1.84 -4.73
C ILE A 17 -11.24 -3.16 -4.54
N VAL A 18 -10.14 -3.38 -5.27
CA VAL A 18 -9.29 -4.55 -5.06
C VAL A 18 -8.12 -4.19 -4.15
N LYS A 19 -8.02 -4.87 -3.01
CA LYS A 19 -6.91 -4.72 -2.06
C LYS A 19 -5.84 -5.77 -2.30
N ILE A 20 -4.59 -5.35 -2.47
CA ILE A 20 -3.42 -6.24 -2.60
C ILE A 20 -2.41 -5.88 -1.51
N ALA A 21 -2.17 -6.81 -0.60
CA ALA A 21 -1.11 -6.72 0.39
C ALA A 21 -0.09 -7.85 0.17
N THR A 22 1.18 -7.49 -0.03
CA THR A 22 2.28 -8.46 -0.19
C THR A 22 3.30 -8.28 0.93
N PHE A 23 4.29 -9.17 1.06
CA PHE A 23 5.41 -8.97 1.99
C PHE A 23 6.66 -8.59 1.21
N ALA A 24 7.32 -7.49 1.58
CA ALA A 24 8.54 -7.04 0.89
C ALA A 24 9.76 -7.84 1.39
N GLN A 25 10.34 -8.65 0.50
CA GLN A 25 11.60 -9.36 0.77
C GLN A 25 12.80 -8.47 0.43
N LYS A 26 12.64 -7.58 -0.54
CA LYS A 26 13.61 -6.54 -0.95
C LYS A 26 12.90 -5.23 -1.26
N THR A 27 13.65 -4.13 -1.31
CA THR A 27 13.09 -2.79 -1.48
C THR A 27 12.37 -2.63 -2.83
N GLU A 28 12.87 -3.29 -3.87
CA GLU A 28 12.33 -3.25 -5.24
C GLU A 28 10.93 -3.88 -5.34
N ASP A 29 10.55 -4.72 -4.38
CA ASP A 29 9.21 -5.33 -4.35
C ASP A 29 8.12 -4.27 -4.21
N ASN A 30 8.41 -3.15 -3.52
CA ASN A 30 7.50 -2.01 -3.45
C ASN A 30 7.17 -1.46 -4.84
N MET A 31 8.18 -1.30 -5.70
CA MET A 31 7.97 -0.78 -7.06
C MET A 31 7.13 -1.73 -7.90
N THR A 32 7.34 -3.04 -7.74
CA THR A 32 6.52 -4.05 -8.40
C THR A 32 5.04 -3.90 -8.04
N LEU A 33 4.74 -3.67 -6.75
CA LEU A 33 3.36 -3.49 -6.29
C LEU A 33 2.78 -2.12 -6.69
N LEU A 34 3.53 -1.04 -6.49
CA LEU A 34 3.11 0.33 -6.81
C LEU A 34 2.84 0.52 -8.31
N ASN A 35 3.56 -0.19 -9.18
CA ASN A 35 3.31 -0.16 -10.63
C ASN A 35 1.87 -0.61 -11.02
N LEU A 36 1.16 -1.36 -10.17
CA LEU A 36 -0.24 -1.73 -10.42
C LEU A 36 -1.16 -0.50 -10.47
N LEU A 37 -0.81 0.57 -9.75
CA LEU A 37 -1.61 1.81 -9.69
C LEU A 37 -1.65 2.54 -11.03
N LYS A 38 -0.68 2.31 -11.93
CA LYS A 38 -0.68 2.86 -13.30
C LYS A 38 -1.89 2.41 -14.14
N SER A 39 -2.59 1.35 -13.71
CA SER A 39 -3.81 0.90 -14.37
C SER A 39 -5.02 1.81 -14.12
N ASN A 40 -4.92 2.81 -13.23
CA ASN A 40 -5.99 3.71 -12.80
C ASN A 40 -7.27 3.01 -12.31
N LYS A 41 -7.15 1.74 -11.92
CA LYS A 41 -8.23 0.98 -11.29
C LYS A 41 -8.31 1.33 -9.80
N PRO A 42 -9.50 1.20 -9.17
CA PRO A 42 -9.65 1.43 -7.74
C PRO A 42 -8.93 0.33 -6.94
N LEU A 43 -7.69 0.62 -6.53
CA LEU A 43 -6.81 -0.33 -5.85
C LEU A 43 -6.33 0.19 -4.49
N ALA A 44 -6.32 -0.69 -3.50
CA ALA A 44 -5.67 -0.47 -2.20
C ALA A 44 -4.41 -1.34 -2.12
N VAL A 45 -3.20 -0.76 -2.23
CA VAL A 45 -1.96 -1.55 -2.32
C VAL A 45 -0.96 -1.17 -1.24
N MET A 46 -0.33 -2.17 -0.65
CA MET A 46 0.80 -1.97 0.29
C MET A 46 1.64 -3.23 0.44
N CYS A 47 2.93 -3.06 0.65
CA CYS A 47 3.82 -4.07 1.15
C CYS A 47 3.83 -4.05 2.69
N MET A 48 3.83 -5.24 3.28
CA MET A 48 4.11 -5.51 4.68
C MET A 48 5.62 -5.71 4.89
N GLY A 49 6.03 -5.66 6.16
CA GLY A 49 7.42 -5.77 6.58
C GLY A 49 8.13 -4.41 6.58
N GLU A 50 9.27 -4.34 7.26
CA GLU A 50 10.05 -3.09 7.40
C GLU A 50 10.44 -2.49 6.05
N LYS A 51 10.87 -3.34 5.10
CA LYS A 51 11.17 -2.93 3.72
C LYS A 51 9.95 -2.45 2.95
N GLY A 52 8.74 -2.76 3.42
CA GLY A 52 7.47 -2.41 2.80
C GLY A 52 6.92 -1.03 3.20
N LYS A 53 7.47 -0.39 4.24
CA LYS A 53 6.96 0.88 4.81
C LYS A 53 6.75 1.96 3.75
N VAL A 54 7.67 2.10 2.80
CA VAL A 54 7.61 3.13 1.74
C VAL A 54 6.35 3.02 0.90
N SER A 55 5.88 1.81 0.58
CA SER A 55 4.66 1.62 -0.21
C SER A 55 3.39 2.15 0.46
N ARG A 56 3.37 2.24 1.80
CA ARG A 56 2.21 2.73 2.57
C ARG A 56 2.00 4.24 2.44
N ILE A 57 3.07 4.98 2.14
CA ILE A 57 3.05 6.43 1.87
C ILE A 57 2.97 6.66 0.36
N ALA A 58 3.92 6.09 -0.39
CA ALA A 58 3.99 6.29 -1.84
C ALA A 58 2.74 5.78 -2.56
N GLY A 59 2.10 4.72 -2.05
CA GLY A 59 0.84 4.22 -2.59
C GLY A 59 -0.26 5.26 -2.56
N GLN A 60 -0.41 6.00 -1.46
CA GLN A 60 -1.39 7.09 -1.37
C GLN A 60 -1.13 8.19 -2.40
N MET A 61 0.13 8.60 -2.55
CA MET A 61 0.52 9.62 -3.53
C MET A 61 0.30 9.17 -4.97
N LEU A 62 0.44 7.88 -5.24
CA LEU A 62 0.33 7.28 -6.57
C LEU A 62 -1.09 6.79 -6.91
N GLY A 63 -2.10 7.14 -6.11
CA GLY A 63 -3.51 6.86 -6.43
C GLY A 63 -4.09 5.59 -5.79
N SER A 64 -3.41 5.01 -4.79
CA SER A 64 -4.02 3.97 -3.99
C SER A 64 -5.17 4.54 -3.16
N GLN A 65 -6.31 3.86 -3.19
CA GLN A 65 -7.57 4.34 -2.61
C GLN A 65 -7.50 4.55 -1.08
N LEU A 66 -6.69 3.74 -0.39
CA LEU A 66 -6.52 3.83 1.05
C LEU A 66 -5.17 3.27 1.50
N THR A 67 -4.73 3.69 2.68
CA THR A 67 -3.62 3.11 3.43
C THR A 67 -4.06 2.86 4.86
N PHE A 68 -3.34 2.00 5.58
CA PHE A 68 -3.65 1.68 6.97
C PHE A 68 -2.58 2.24 7.89
N VAL A 69 -3.04 2.97 8.90
CA VAL A 69 -2.20 3.64 9.89
C VAL A 69 -2.66 3.22 11.28
N ALA A 70 -1.73 2.86 12.16
CA ALA A 70 -2.03 2.44 13.52
C ALA A 70 -2.21 3.66 14.42
N ALA A 71 -3.21 3.64 15.33
CA ALA A 71 -3.40 4.74 16.29
C ALA A 71 -2.17 4.96 17.18
N GLY A 72 -1.51 3.88 17.58
CA GLY A 72 -0.21 3.87 18.25
C GLY A 72 0.53 2.56 18.01
N ASN A 73 1.72 2.42 18.61
CA ASN A 73 2.56 1.22 18.42
C ASN A 73 1.86 -0.08 18.84
N GLN A 74 1.05 -0.03 19.90
CA GLN A 74 0.28 -1.16 20.43
C GLN A 74 -0.82 -1.63 19.46
N ASN A 75 -1.22 -0.78 18.50
CA ASN A 75 -2.33 -1.04 17.57
C ASN A 75 -1.85 -1.50 16.18
N LYS A 76 -0.56 -1.79 16.01
CA LYS A 76 -0.03 -2.30 14.74
C LYS A 76 -0.58 -3.71 14.51
N THR A 77 -1.31 -3.90 13.41
CA THR A 77 -1.90 -5.18 13.01
C THR A 77 -1.09 -5.91 11.94
N ALA A 78 -0.13 -5.21 11.31
CA ALA A 78 0.73 -5.77 10.28
C ALA A 78 2.18 -5.29 10.42
N PRO A 79 3.18 -6.12 10.08
CA PRO A 79 4.58 -5.71 10.02
C PRO A 79 4.77 -4.51 9.10
N GLY A 80 5.63 -3.57 9.53
CA GLY A 80 5.90 -2.33 8.80
C GLY A 80 4.73 -1.35 8.72
N GLN A 81 3.67 -1.51 9.53
CA GLN A 81 2.61 -0.50 9.62
C GLN A 81 3.12 0.76 10.35
N LEU A 82 2.81 1.92 9.80
CA LEU A 82 3.14 3.22 10.39
C LEU A 82 2.11 3.58 11.45
N THR A 83 2.53 4.25 12.51
CA THR A 83 1.64 4.94 13.44
C THR A 83 1.11 6.24 12.83
N LEU A 84 0.00 6.75 13.35
CA LEU A 84 -0.59 8.01 12.89
C LEU A 84 0.42 9.16 12.97
N LYS A 85 1.18 9.21 14.08
CA LYS A 85 2.25 10.18 14.27
C LYS A 85 3.35 10.07 13.21
N GLU A 86 3.87 8.85 12.97
CA GLU A 86 4.90 8.62 11.94
C GLU A 86 4.39 9.01 10.54
N TYR A 87 3.14 8.65 10.21
CA TYR A 87 2.53 9.00 8.94
C TYR A 87 2.41 10.51 8.75
N GLN A 88 1.89 11.22 9.76
CA GLN A 88 1.73 12.68 9.71
C GLN A 88 3.07 13.41 9.57
N THR A 89 4.12 12.95 10.25
CA THR A 89 5.47 13.51 10.10
C THR A 89 5.97 13.37 8.66
N ILE A 90 5.79 12.22 8.03
CA ILE A 90 6.22 12.01 6.64
C ILE A 90 5.35 12.83 5.68
N GLU A 91 4.03 12.81 5.89
CA GLU A 91 3.09 13.56 5.08
C GLU A 91 3.37 15.07 5.09
N SER A 92 3.73 15.63 6.25
CA SER A 92 4.09 17.05 6.35
C SER A 92 5.36 17.42 5.58
N ILE A 93 6.30 16.50 5.42
CA ILE A 93 7.54 16.72 4.65
C ILE A 93 7.27 16.65 3.14
N ILE A 94 6.29 15.85 2.72
CA ILE A 94 5.97 15.63 1.30
C ILE A 94 5.04 16.72 0.76
N LYS A 95 4.13 17.24 1.59
CA LYS A 95 3.15 18.27 1.20
C LYS A 95 3.66 19.71 1.36
N SER A 96 4.80 19.91 2.00
CA SER A 96 5.52 21.19 2.09
C SER A 96 6.24 21.52 0.79
#